data_AF-A0A645IJ64-F1
#
_entry.id   AF-A0A645IJ64-F1
#
_cell.length_a   1.000
_cell.length_b   1.000
_cell.length_c   1.000
_cell.angle_alpha   90.00
_cell.angle_beta   90.00
_cell.angle_gamma   90.00
#
_symmetry.space_group_name_H-M   'P 1'
#
loop_
_entity.id
_entity.type
_entity.pdbx_description
1 polymer ?
#
loop_
_entity_poly.entity_id
_entity_poly.type
_entity_poly.pdbx_seq_one_letter_code
_entity_poly.pdbx_strand_id
1 'polypeptide(L)'
;MRHRAGIGMSENSDAVVVIVSEETGSISVAVGGMLKRHLMPETLENLLRNELLPQEKEPSDRKPGLFGLLRARGEGGGRNGEQ
;
A
#
# COMPACT_ATOMS: atom_id res chain seq x y z
N MET A 1 -18.84 25.15 2.36
CA MET A 1 -18.84 24.82 0.91
C MET A 1 -17.63 24.00 0.45
N ARG A 2 -16.37 24.39 0.76
CA ARG A 2 -15.15 23.71 0.25
C ARG A 2 -15.13 22.19 0.49
N HIS A 3 -15.43 21.74 1.71
CA HIS A 3 -15.46 20.31 2.05
C HIS A 3 -16.49 19.52 1.23
N ARG A 4 -17.68 20.09 1.01
CA ARG A 4 -18.75 19.44 0.23
C ARG A 4 -18.40 19.40 -1.25
N ALA A 5 -17.84 20.49 -1.79
CA ALA A 5 -17.37 20.53 -3.17
C ALA A 5 -16.26 19.51 -3.43
N GLY A 6 -15.26 19.41 -2.53
CA GLY A 6 -14.18 18.43 -2.68
C GLY A 6 -14.67 16.98 -2.65
N ILE A 7 -15.65 16.67 -1.80
CA ILE A 7 -16.29 15.35 -1.79
C ILE A 7 -16.96 15.08 -3.14
N GLY A 8 -17.82 15.98 -3.60
CA GLY A 8 -18.51 15.81 -4.87
C GLY A 8 -17.55 15.66 -6.06
N MET A 9 -16.46 16.42 -6.10
CA MET A 9 -15.44 16.25 -7.15
C MET A 9 -14.76 14.88 -7.08
N SER A 10 -14.32 14.47 -5.89
CA SER A 10 -13.64 13.17 -5.70
C SER A 10 -14.58 11.95 -5.85
N GLU A 11 -15.89 12.14 -5.78
CA GLU A 11 -16.90 11.08 -5.97
C GLU A 11 -17.16 10.82 -7.46
N ASN A 12 -17.10 11.87 -8.28
CA ASN A 12 -17.40 11.81 -9.72
C ASN A 12 -16.14 11.71 -10.59
N SER A 13 -14.96 11.54 -9.98
CA SER A 13 -13.68 11.41 -10.67
C SER A 13 -12.67 10.64 -9.82
N ASP A 14 -11.50 10.35 -10.39
CA ASP A 14 -10.33 9.81 -9.70
C ASP A 14 -9.50 10.88 -8.98
N ALA A 15 -10.04 12.10 -8.84
CA ALA A 15 -9.31 13.22 -8.26
C ALA A 15 -9.06 13.06 -6.75
N VAL A 16 -7.83 13.37 -6.34
CA VAL A 16 -7.46 13.64 -4.95
C VAL A 16 -7.61 15.13 -4.68
N VAL A 17 -8.48 15.52 -3.75
CA VAL A 17 -8.78 16.93 -3.45
C VAL A 17 -8.25 17.30 -2.07
N VAL A 18 -7.23 18.16 -2.02
CA VAL A 18 -6.70 18.74 -0.77
C VAL A 18 -7.46 20.01 -0.43
N ILE A 19 -7.84 20.17 0.84
CA ILE A 19 -8.62 21.30 1.34
C ILE A 19 -7.95 21.83 2.61
N VAL A 20 -7.67 23.13 2.63
CA VAL A 20 -7.05 23.80 3.77
C VAL A 20 -8.03 24.79 4.37
N SER A 21 -8.18 24.76 5.69
CA SER A 21 -8.91 25.78 6.43
C SER A 21 -8.13 27.09 6.45
N GLU A 22 -8.77 28.18 6.07
CA GLU A 22 -8.17 29.52 6.07
C GLU A 22 -7.86 30.02 7.50
N GLU A 23 -8.74 29.71 8.45
CA GLU A 23 -8.63 30.20 9.83
C GLU A 23 -7.66 29.36 10.67
N THR A 24 -7.68 28.04 10.49
CA THR A 24 -6.97 27.10 11.38
C THR A 24 -5.77 26.43 10.72
N GLY A 25 -5.62 26.55 9.39
CA GLY A 25 -4.64 25.80 8.61
C GLY A 25 -4.90 24.29 8.57
N SER A 26 -5.99 23.79 9.19
CA SER A 26 -6.29 22.36 9.23
C SER A 26 -6.45 21.79 7.82
N ILE A 27 -5.81 20.63 7.58
CA ILE A 27 -5.78 19.97 6.28
C ILE A 27 -6.83 18.86 6.28
N SER A 28 -7.60 18.79 5.20
CA SER A 28 -8.49 17.69 4.88
C SER A 28 -8.25 17.22 3.44
N VAL A 29 -8.52 15.94 3.17
CA VAL A 29 -8.40 15.36 1.84
C VAL A 29 -9.65 14.58 1.51
N ALA A 30 -10.18 14.78 0.30
CA ALA A 30 -11.27 13.98 -0.26
C ALA A 30 -10.77 13.09 -1.41
N VAL A 31 -11.08 11.79 -1.34
CA VAL A 31 -10.76 10.78 -2.36
C VAL A 31 -11.93 9.79 -2.43
N GLY A 32 -12.44 9.49 -3.62
CA GLY A 32 -13.53 8.53 -3.80
C GLY A 32 -14.79 8.86 -3.00
N GLY A 33 -15.12 10.15 -2.87
CA GLY A 33 -16.27 10.62 -2.07
C GLY A 33 -16.07 10.57 -0.54
N MET A 34 -14.93 10.07 -0.06
CA MET A 34 -14.61 10.02 1.38
C MET A 34 -13.75 11.20 1.80
N LEU A 35 -14.07 11.81 2.95
CA LEU A 35 -13.32 12.95 3.49
C LEU A 35 -12.55 12.58 4.76
N LYS A 36 -11.23 12.64 4.67
CA LYS A 36 -10.30 12.54 5.82
C LYS A 36 -10.01 13.96 6.32
N ARG A 37 -10.20 14.22 7.62
CA ARG A 37 -10.06 15.56 8.23
C ARG A 37 -8.91 15.60 9.24
N HIS A 38 -8.41 16.80 9.52
CA HIS A 38 -7.35 17.05 10.51
C HIS A 38 -6.11 16.20 10.27
N LEU A 39 -5.68 16.14 9.01
CA LEU A 39 -4.48 15.43 8.61
C LEU A 39 -3.26 16.20 9.11
N MET A 40 -2.32 15.46 9.71
CA MET A 40 -0.97 15.93 9.93
C MET A 40 -0.23 15.99 8.58
N PRO A 41 0.75 16.89 8.40
CA PRO A 41 1.52 17.01 7.16
C PRO A 41 2.14 15.70 6.68
N GLU A 42 2.66 14.89 7.61
CA GLU A 42 3.28 13.59 7.31
C GLU A 42 2.24 12.58 6.79
N THR A 43 1.03 12.62 7.36
CA THR A 43 -0.09 11.78 6.89
C THR A 43 -0.57 12.21 5.50
N LEU A 44 -0.59 13.52 5.22
CA LEU A 44 -0.88 14.04 3.89
C LEU A 44 0.17 13.56 2.89
N GLU A 45 1.45 13.69 3.20
CA GLU A 45 2.53 13.27 2.31
C GLU A 45 2.40 11.78 1.95
N ASN A 46 2.25 10.92 2.96
CA ASN A 46 2.08 9.48 2.74
C ASN A 46 0.85 9.17 1.90
N LEU A 47 -0.27 9.85 2.14
CA LEU A 47 -1.47 9.71 1.34
C LEU A 47 -1.19 10.09 -0.12
N LEU A 48 -0.61 11.26 -0.37
CA LEU A 48 -0.33 11.72 -1.73
C LEU A 48 0.65 10.82 -2.47
N ARG A 49 1.69 10.33 -1.78
CA ARG A 49 2.64 9.36 -2.35
C ARG A 49 1.93 8.06 -2.76
N ASN A 50 1.05 7.55 -1.91
CA ASN A 50 0.34 6.30 -2.18
C ASN A 50 -0.67 6.44 -3.33
N GLU A 51 -1.36 7.57 -3.41
CA GLU A 51 -2.40 7.79 -4.43
C GLU A 51 -1.82 8.23 -5.79
N LEU A 52 -0.72 8.98 -5.80
CA LEU A 52 -0.22 9.66 -7.02
C LEU A 52 1.09 9.11 -7.56
N LEU A 53 1.87 8.37 -6.77
CA LEU A 53 3.16 7.82 -7.22
C LEU A 53 3.07 6.32 -7.47
N PRO A 54 3.75 5.81 -8.52
CA PRO A 54 3.91 4.38 -8.73
C PRO A 54 4.60 3.75 -7.52
N GLN A 55 4.00 2.69 -6.98
CA GLN A 55 4.65 1.91 -5.94
C GLN A 55 5.76 1.09 -6.59
N GLU A 56 7.01 1.46 -6.35
CA GLU A 56 8.15 0.63 -6.75
C GLU A 56 8.02 -0.71 -6.03
N LYS A 57 7.72 -1.77 -6.79
CA LYS A 57 7.77 -3.12 -6.27
C LYS A 57 9.24 -3.44 -6.01
N GLU A 58 9.66 -3.28 -4.76
CA GLU A 58 10.85 -3.96 -4.23
C GLU A 58 10.79 -5.41 -4.74
N PRO A 59 11.81 -5.89 -5.48
CA PRO A 59 11.83 -7.26 -5.96
C PRO A 59 11.68 -8.13 -4.71
N SER A 60 10.57 -8.85 -4.63
CA SER A 60 10.30 -9.74 -3.51
C SER A 60 11.47 -10.71 -3.41
N ASP A 61 12.33 -10.49 -2.42
CA ASP A 61 13.41 -11.40 -2.07
C ASP A 61 12.72 -12.73 -1.77
N ARG A 62 12.74 -13.63 -2.75
CA ARG A 62 12.34 -15.02 -2.57
C ARG A 62 13.36 -15.60 -1.62
N LYS A 63 13.12 -15.46 -0.31
CA LYS A 63 13.76 -16.31 0.69
C LYS A 63 13.50 -17.75 0.22
N PRO A 64 14.53 -18.53 -0.12
CA PRO A 64 14.30 -19.91 -0.53
C PRO A 64 13.65 -20.60 0.65
N GLY A 65 12.35 -20.88 0.49
CA GLY A 65 11.55 -21.49 1.52
C GLY A 65 12.17 -22.81 1.93
N LEU A 66 11.97 -23.14 3.19
CA LEU A 66 12.26 -24.39 3.90
C LEU A 66 12.07 -25.70 3.06
N PHE A 67 11.32 -25.64 1.95
CA PHE A 67 11.23 -26.65 0.91
C PHE A 67 12.57 -27.09 0.29
N GLY A 68 13.56 -26.20 0.14
CA GLY A 68 14.88 -26.55 -0.41
C GLY A 68 15.65 -27.52 0.50
N LEU A 69 15.46 -27.40 1.82
CA LEU A 69 16.13 -28.25 2.81
C LEU A 69 15.49 -29.64 2.91
N LEU A 70 14.17 -29.74 2.66
CA LEU A 70 13.45 -31.01 2.64
C LEU A 70 13.82 -31.89 1.44
N ARG A 71 14.20 -31.30 0.30
CA ARG A 71 14.62 -32.06 -0.87
C ARG A 71 16.02 -32.67 -0.73
N ALA A 72 16.91 -32.05 0.05
CA ALA A 72 18.27 -32.56 0.28
C ALA A 72 18.33 -33.81 1.19
N ARG A 73 17.26 -34.14 1.91
CA ARG A 73 17.22 -35.28 2.85
C ARG A 73 16.51 -36.52 2.31
N GLY A 74 15.96 -36.46 1.09
CA GLY A 74 15.10 -37.51 0.52
C GLY A 74 15.74 -38.53 -0.43
N GLU A 75 16.98 -38.33 -0.89
CA GLU A 75 17.63 -39.22 -1.86
C GLU A 75 18.75 -40.04 -1.19
N GLY A 76 18.35 -41.18 -0.61
CA GLY A 76 19.25 -42.13 0.05
C GLY A 76 18.63 -43.51 0.15
N GLY A 77 18.16 -44.06 -0.98
CA GLY A 77 17.52 -45.37 -1.07
C GLY A 77 18.45 -46.47 -1.59
N GLY A 78 18.81 -47.40 -0.70
CA GLY A 78 18.83 -48.84 -0.97
C GLY A 78 19.98 -49.44 -1.80
N ARG A 79 21.08 -49.81 -1.14
CA ARG A 79 21.88 -50.98 -1.51
C ARG A 79 21.81 -51.98 -0.36
N ASN A 80 21.25 -53.17 -0.61
CA ASN A 80 21.50 -54.47 0.02
C ASN A 80 20.74 -55.48 -0.88
N GLY A 81 21.31 -56.51 -1.50
CA GLY A 81 22.51 -57.25 -1.13
C GLY A 81 22.13 -58.51 -0.35
N GLU A 82 21.27 -59.37 -0.93
CA GLU A 82 21.03 -60.74 -0.45
C GLU A 82 21.22 -61.72 -1.61
N GLN A 83 22.43 -62.28 -1.67
CA GLN A 83 22.77 -63.69 -1.80
C GLN A 83 24.29 -63.83 -1.67
#